data_AF-E4TLU3-F1
#
_entry.id   AF-E4TLU3-F1
#
_cell.length_a   1.000
_cell.length_b   1.000
_cell.length_c   1.000
_cell.angle_alpha   90.00
_cell.angle_beta   90.00
_cell.angle_gamma   90.00
#
_symmetry.space_group_name_H-M   'P 1'
#
loop_
_entity.id
_entity.type
_entity.pdbx_description
1 polymer ?
#
loop_
_entity_poly.entity_id
_entity_poly.type
_entity_poly.pdbx_seq_one_letter_code
_entity_poly.pdbx_strand_id
1 'polypeptide(L)'
;MNEDRIAQLQKFREESPDDPFILYALATEYKEETPQKAKELFDELLEKHENYIGTYYHAAALYAEFFERDIADEIYQKGIALAQKNGEHHALRELQNAYTNFQFEE
;
A
#
# COMPACT_ATOMS: atom_id res chain seq x y z
N MET A 1 -12.40 5.24 10.56
CA MET A 1 -12.66 3.86 10.10
C MET A 1 -14.15 3.68 9.80
N ASN A 2 -14.53 2.98 8.72
CA ASN A 2 -15.94 2.63 8.47
C ASN A 2 -16.20 1.16 8.80
N GLU A 3 -16.80 0.91 9.97
CA GLU A 3 -17.04 -0.45 10.50
C GLU A 3 -17.93 -1.30 9.58
N ASP A 4 -18.97 -0.71 8.99
CA ASP A 4 -19.86 -1.41 8.05
C ASP A 4 -19.10 -1.85 6.79
N ARG A 5 -18.22 -0.99 6.27
CA ARG A 5 -17.39 -1.31 5.10
C ARG A 5 -16.37 -2.40 5.42
N ILE A 6 -15.73 -2.36 6.59
CA ILE A 6 -14.81 -3.42 7.01
C ILE A 6 -15.53 -4.75 7.15
N ALA A 7 -16.69 -4.78 7.81
CA ALA A 7 -17.46 -6.00 7.97
C ALA A 7 -17.85 -6.61 6.61
N GLN A 8 -18.20 -5.78 5.64
CA GLN A 8 -18.49 -6.24 4.28
C GLN A 8 -17.23 -6.78 3.57
N LEU A 9 -16.10 -6.08 3.65
CA LEU A 9 -14.85 -6.52 3.05
C LEU A 9 -14.31 -7.81 3.69
N GLN A 10 -14.50 -8.00 5.00
CA GLN A 10 -14.13 -9.24 5.68
C GLN A 10 -14.96 -10.43 5.17
N LYS A 11 -16.26 -10.25 4.94
CA LYS A 11 -17.10 -11.30 4.31
C LYS A 11 -16.60 -11.64 2.90
N PHE A 12 -16.26 -10.64 2.09
CA PHE A 12 -15.68 -10.91 0.78
C PHE A 12 -14.32 -11.62 0.88
N ARG A 13 -13.52 -11.32 1.90
CA ARG A 13 -12.25 -12.00 2.16
C ARG A 13 -12.44 -13.48 2.51
N GLU A 14 -13.53 -13.85 3.19
CA GLU A 14 -13.84 -15.26 3.46
C GLU A 14 -14.04 -16.05 2.15
N GLU A 15 -14.61 -15.42 1.13
CA GLU A 15 -14.85 -16.03 -0.19
C GLU A 15 -13.62 -15.95 -1.11
N SER A 16 -12.81 -14.89 -0.99
CA SER A 16 -11.65 -14.63 -1.84
C SER A 16 -10.49 -14.06 -1.01
N PRO A 17 -9.76 -14.90 -0.25
CA PRO A 17 -8.81 -14.45 0.76
C PRO A 17 -7.55 -13.78 0.19
N ASP A 18 -7.14 -14.15 -1.03
CA ASP A 18 -5.97 -13.60 -1.74
C ASP A 18 -6.38 -12.60 -2.84
N ASP A 19 -7.58 -12.03 -2.79
CA ASP A 19 -7.96 -10.98 -3.74
C ASP A 19 -7.22 -9.67 -3.39
N PRO A 20 -6.34 -9.15 -4.27
CA PRO A 20 -5.53 -7.98 -3.96
C PRO A 20 -6.37 -6.71 -3.78
N PHE A 21 -7.54 -6.61 -4.43
CA PHE A 21 -8.43 -5.48 -4.23
C PHE A 21 -9.05 -5.51 -2.83
N ILE A 22 -9.47 -6.68 -2.34
CA ILE A 22 -10.03 -6.81 -0.98
C ILE A 22 -8.96 -6.52 0.07
N LEU A 23 -7.77 -7.10 -0.07
CA LEU A 23 -6.65 -6.87 0.84
C LEU A 23 -6.28 -5.38 0.90
N TYR A 24 -6.18 -4.74 -0.27
CA TYR A 24 -5.88 -3.31 -0.37
C TYR A 24 -6.97 -2.45 0.27
N ALA A 25 -8.24 -2.74 -0.03
CA ALA A 25 -9.36 -2.00 0.53
C ALA A 25 -9.41 -2.10 2.06
N LEU A 26 -9.16 -3.30 2.62
CA LEU A 26 -9.05 -3.48 4.07
C LEU A 26 -7.86 -2.71 4.65
N ALA A 27 -6.70 -2.76 4.01
CA ALA A 27 -5.51 -2.05 4.47
C ALA A 27 -5.78 -0.53 4.57
N THR A 28 -6.43 0.04 3.54
CA THR A 28 -6.78 1.47 3.54
C THR A 28 -7.76 1.87 4.64
N GLU A 29 -8.72 1.00 4.99
CA GLU A 29 -9.65 1.25 6.11
C GLU A 29 -8.96 1.18 7.47
N TYR A 30 -7.99 0.28 7.63
CA TYR A 30 -7.27 0.09 8.87
C TYR A 30 -6.17 1.12 9.12
N LYS A 31 -5.70 1.82 8.08
CA LYS A 31 -4.51 2.69 8.14
C LYS A 31 -4.54 3.71 9.28
N GLU A 32 -5.66 4.38 9.49
CA GLU A 32 -5.77 5.49 10.46
C GLU A 32 -5.94 5.03 11.92
N GLU A 33 -6.70 3.96 12.15
CA GLU A 33 -7.06 3.53 13.53
C GLU A 33 -6.28 2.31 14.02
N THR A 34 -5.88 1.44 13.10
CA THR A 34 -5.10 0.24 13.40
C THR A 34 -3.96 0.09 12.39
N PRO A 35 -2.98 1.01 12.37
CA PRO A 35 -1.93 1.06 11.36
C PRO A 35 -1.12 -0.24 11.29
N GLN A 36 -0.98 -0.97 12.40
CA GLN A 36 -0.31 -2.27 12.41
C GLN A 36 -1.03 -3.32 11.53
N LYS A 37 -2.37 -3.37 11.56
CA LYS A 37 -3.15 -4.27 10.70
C LYS A 37 -3.08 -3.86 9.24
N ALA A 38 -3.04 -2.56 8.96
CA ALA A 38 -2.83 -2.06 7.61
C ALA A 38 -1.45 -2.49 7.09
N LYS A 39 -0.41 -2.38 7.92
CA LYS A 39 0.94 -2.82 7.60
C LYS A 39 0.98 -4.31 7.24
N GLU A 40 0.37 -5.18 8.05
CA GLU A 40 0.30 -6.63 7.77
C GLU A 40 -0.35 -6.94 6.40
N LEU A 41 -1.42 -6.23 6.05
CA LEU A 41 -2.10 -6.40 4.75
C LEU A 41 -1.29 -5.83 3.58
N PHE A 42 -0.59 -4.71 3.78
CA PHE A 42 0.32 -4.17 2.79
C PHE A 42 1.52 -5.09 2.57
N ASP A 43 2.05 -5.70 3.62
CA ASP A 43 3.13 -6.69 3.53
C ASP A 43 2.68 -7.90 2.70
N GLU A 44 1.46 -8.41 2.96
CA GLU A 44 0.85 -9.48 2.16
C GLU A 44 0.73 -9.09 0.67
N LEU A 45 0.31 -7.86 0.37
CA LEU A 45 0.23 -7.35 -1.00
C LEU A 45 1.60 -7.21 -1.67
N LEU A 46 2.60 -6.69 -0.96
CA LEU A 46 3.95 -6.50 -1.48
C LEU A 46 4.65 -7.83 -1.77
N GLU A 47 4.34 -8.87 -1.00
CA GLU A 47 4.89 -10.22 -1.17
C GLU A 47 4.15 -11.01 -2.26
N LYS A 48 2.82 -11.07 -2.21
CA LYS A 48 2.02 -11.96 -3.07
C LYS A 48 1.50 -11.30 -4.34
N HIS A 49 1.36 -9.98 -4.35
CA HIS A 49 0.69 -9.23 -5.40
C HIS A 49 1.54 -8.05 -5.89
N GLU A 50 2.81 -8.33 -6.22
CA GLU A 50 3.78 -7.30 -6.59
C GLU A 50 3.35 -6.38 -7.74
N ASN A 51 2.45 -6.82 -8.63
CA ASN A 51 1.94 -6.04 -9.76
C ASN A 51 0.75 -5.14 -9.37
N TYR A 52 0.25 -5.21 -8.13
CA TYR A 52 -0.79 -4.31 -7.63
C TYR A 52 -0.16 -2.98 -7.20
N ILE A 53 0.15 -2.16 -8.21
CA ILE A 53 1.03 -0.98 -8.06
C ILE A 53 0.51 0.06 -7.05
N GLY A 54 -0.80 0.16 -6.85
CA GLY A 54 -1.39 1.06 -5.84
C GLY A 54 -0.91 0.79 -4.42
N THR A 55 -0.48 -0.43 -4.11
CA THR A 55 0.05 -0.81 -2.79
C THR A 55 1.27 0.00 -2.41
N TYR A 56 2.22 0.21 -3.33
CA TYR A 56 3.52 0.79 -3.02
C TYR A 56 3.43 2.21 -2.47
N TYR A 57 2.46 3.01 -2.96
CA TYR A 57 2.26 4.38 -2.49
C TYR A 57 1.85 4.39 -1.01
N HIS A 58 0.83 3.61 -0.67
CA HIS A 58 0.29 3.62 0.69
C HIS A 58 1.16 2.85 1.67
N ALA A 59 1.78 1.75 1.22
CA ALA A 59 2.70 0.98 2.04
C ALA A 59 3.92 1.84 2.40
N ALA A 60 4.60 2.45 1.43
CA ALA A 60 5.79 3.26 1.73
C ALA A 60 5.50 4.44 2.67
N ALA A 61 4.38 5.14 2.46
CA ALA A 61 3.94 6.20 3.37
C ALA A 61 3.70 5.67 4.80
N LEU A 62 3.03 4.52 4.94
CA LEU A 62 2.80 3.91 6.25
C LEU A 62 4.11 3.48 6.94
N TYR A 63 5.05 2.88 6.20
CA TYR A 63 6.36 2.53 6.72
C TYR A 63 7.14 3.77 7.22
N ALA A 64 7.01 4.90 6.53
CA ALA A 64 7.59 6.17 6.98
C ALA A 64 6.96 6.65 8.30
N GLU A 65 5.63 6.52 8.47
CA GLU A 65 4.93 6.84 9.72
C GLU A 65 5.39 5.95 10.90
N PHE A 66 5.84 4.72 10.62
CA PHE A 66 6.44 3.81 11.60
C PHE A 66 7.93 4.11 11.89
N PHE A 67 8.49 5.20 11.36
CA PHE A 67 9.91 5.54 11.44
C PHE A 67 10.84 4.50 10.76
N GLU A 68 10.30 3.66 9.88
CA GLU A 68 11.03 2.66 9.10
C GLU A 68 11.44 3.24 7.74
N ARG A 69 12.17 4.36 7.77
CA ARG A 69 12.49 5.20 6.59
C ARG A 69 13.24 4.44 5.50
N ASP A 70 14.20 3.60 5.86
CA ASP A 70 14.96 2.79 4.90
C ASP A 70 14.04 1.84 4.11
N ILE A 71 13.06 1.23 4.79
CA ILE A 71 12.10 0.33 4.15
C ILE A 71 11.13 1.11 3.27
N ALA A 72 10.67 2.28 3.71
CA ALA A 72 9.82 3.16 2.90
C ALA A 72 10.52 3.57 1.59
N ASP A 73 11.82 3.90 1.64
CA ASP A 73 12.64 4.23 0.47
C ASP A 73 12.66 3.08 -0.55
N GLU A 74 12.94 1.86 -0.08
CA GLU A 74 12.95 0.65 -0.91
C GLU A 74 11.59 0.38 -1.57
N ILE A 75 10.49 0.53 -0.80
CA ILE A 75 9.13 0.31 -1.31
C ILE A 75 8.79 1.34 -2.39
N TYR A 76 9.09 2.63 -2.18
CA TYR A 76 8.86 3.67 -3.19
C TYR A 76 9.63 3.37 -4.47
N GLN A 77 10.93 3.09 -4.36
CA GLN A 77 11.78 2.80 -5.52
C GLN A 77 11.28 1.57 -6.30
N LYS A 78 10.89 0.50 -5.60
CA LYS A 78 10.32 -0.71 -6.22
C LYS A 78 9.01 -0.38 -6.95
N GLY A 79 8.12 0.38 -6.33
CA GLY A 79 6.87 0.81 -6.94
C GLY A 79 7.08 1.64 -8.21
N ILE A 80 7.99 2.60 -8.17
CA ILE A 80 8.36 3.45 -9.32
C ILE A 80 8.88 2.59 -10.47
N ALA A 81 9.80 1.66 -10.18
CA ALA A 81 10.38 0.78 -11.19
C ALA A 81 9.31 -0.11 -11.85
N LEU A 82 8.38 -0.66 -11.07
CA LEU A 82 7.28 -1.48 -11.58
C LEU A 82 6.27 -0.66 -12.40
N ALA A 83 5.88 0.51 -11.91
CA ALA A 83 4.99 1.41 -12.64
C ALA A 83 5.59 1.83 -13.99
N GLN A 84 6.89 2.13 -14.01
CA GLN A 84 7.61 2.44 -15.25
C GLN A 84 7.67 1.24 -16.20
N LYS A 85 8.01 0.04 -15.68
CA LYS A 85 8.09 -1.20 -16.45
C LYS A 85 6.74 -1.57 -17.08
N ASN A 86 5.65 -1.38 -16.35
CA ASN A 86 4.31 -1.78 -16.79
C ASN A 86 3.58 -0.68 -17.58
N GLY A 87 4.18 0.51 -17.74
CA GLY A 87 3.56 1.63 -18.47
C GLY A 87 2.42 2.31 -17.70
N GLU A 88 2.36 2.15 -16.38
CA GLU A 88 1.34 2.74 -15.50
C GLU A 88 1.63 4.22 -15.23
N HIS A 89 1.48 5.06 -16.25
CA HIS A 89 1.89 6.46 -16.21
C HIS A 89 1.25 7.30 -15.10
N HIS A 90 -0.01 7.00 -14.75
CA HIS A 90 -0.69 7.68 -13.65
C HIS A 90 -0.05 7.31 -12.31
N ALA A 91 0.05 6.01 -12.02
CA ALA A 91 0.64 5.53 -10.77
C ALA A 91 2.13 5.94 -10.64
N LEU A 92 2.88 5.91 -11.74
CA LEU A 92 4.26 6.37 -11.78
C LEU A 92 4.40 7.82 -11.31
N ARG A 93 3.52 8.71 -11.79
CA ARG A 93 3.53 10.13 -11.40
C ARG A 93 3.20 10.30 -9.92
N GLU A 94 2.17 9.62 -9.44
CA GLU A 94 1.79 9.68 -8.02
C GLU A 94 2.91 9.18 -7.10
N LEU A 95 3.54 8.06 -7.46
CA LEU A 95 4.67 7.49 -6.72
C LEU A 95 5.90 8.41 -6.73
N GLN A 96 6.26 8.97 -7.88
CA GLN A 96 7.39 9.91 -7.97
C GLN A 96 7.17 11.17 -7.13
N ASN A 97 5.95 11.71 -7.15
CA ASN A 97 5.59 12.89 -6.35
C ASN A 97 5.66 12.57 -4.85
N ALA A 98 5.06 11.46 -4.41
CA ALA A 98 5.12 11.06 -3.01
C ALA A 98 6.54 10.74 -2.55
N TYR A 99 7.32 10.04 -3.36
CA TYR A 99 8.71 9.75 -3.05
C TYR A 99 9.54 11.04 -2.92
N THR A 100 9.34 11.99 -3.83
CA THR A 100 10.01 13.30 -3.75
C THR A 100 9.68 14.02 -2.45
N ASN A 101 8.40 14.07 -2.06
CA ASN A 101 7.99 14.68 -0.80
C ASN A 101 8.60 13.97 0.41
N PHE A 102 8.54 12.63 0.43
CA PHE A 102 9.15 11.81 1.46
C PHE A 102 10.64 12.13 1.66
N GLN A 103 11.41 12.28 0.57
CA GLN A 103 12.83 12.65 0.62
C GLN A 103 13.08 14.06 1.19
N PHE A 104 12.12 14.98 1.06
CA PHE A 104 12.24 16.33 1.64
C PHE A 104 11.84 16.42 3.11
N GLU A 105 11.16 15.41 3.65
CA GLU A 105 10.77 15.32 5.07
C GLU A 105 11.93 14.86 5.97
N GLU A 106 13.19 15.13 5.60
CA GLU A 106 14.41 14.92 6.44
C GLU A 106 14.69 16.08 7.39
#